data_AF-A0A961DPH9-F1
#
_entry.id   AF-A0A961DPH9-F1
#
_cell.length_a   1.000
_cell.length_b   1.000
_cell.length_c   1.000
_cell.angle_alpha   90.00
_cell.angle_beta   90.00
_cell.angle_gamma   90.00
#
_symmetry.space_group_name_H-M   'P 1'
#
loop_
_entity.id
_entity.type
_entity.pdbx_description
1 polymer ?
#
loop_
_entity_poly.entity_id
_entity_poly.type
_entity_poly.pdbx_seq_one_letter_code
_entity_poly.pdbx_strand_id
1 'polypeptide(L)' 'HDERLIDALQRRCDFRPGDVRVVIVESQPFHRGTQRYRLIDAATGLIETGHVNVADMIVRQPTDDDLPLHPDQVAQPT' A
#
# COMPACT_ATOMS: atom_id res chain seq x y z
N HIS A 1 6.08 -9.63 -4.94
CA HIS A 1 6.54 -10.94 -4.42
C HIS A 1 5.97 -11.20 -3.01
N ASP A 2 5.17 -10.25 -2.49
CA ASP A 2 5.07 -9.98 -1.06
C ASP A 2 3.75 -10.44 -0.45
N GLU A 3 2.70 -10.59 -1.27
CA GLU A 3 1.41 -11.17 -0.84
C GLU A 3 1.57 -12.61 -0.33
N ARG A 4 2.51 -13.38 -0.89
CA ARG A 4 2.81 -14.73 -0.38
C ARG A 4 3.43 -14.71 1.03
N LEU A 5 4.19 -13.66 1.36
CA LEU A 5 4.74 -13.47 2.70
C LEU A 5 3.61 -13.09 3.68
N ILE A 6 2.73 -12.18 3.27
CA ILE A 6 1.57 -11.76 4.08
C ILE A 6 0.67 -12.96 4.36
N ASP A 7 0.35 -13.76 3.35
CA ASP A 7 -0.39 -15.03 3.50
C ASP A 7 0.27 -15.98 4.51
N ALA A 8 1.60 -16.12 4.44
CA ALA A 8 2.34 -16.99 5.35
C ALA A 8 2.36 -16.46 6.79
N LEU A 9 2.43 -15.14 6.97
CA LEU A 9 2.34 -14.49 8.27
C LEU A 9 0.93 -14.67 8.86
N GLN A 10 -0.11 -14.42 8.08
CA GLN A 10 -1.49 -14.62 8.51
C GLN A 10 -1.74 -16.06 8.94
N ARG A 11 -1.30 -17.05 8.16
CA ARG A 11 -1.47 -18.48 8.49
C ARG A 11 -0.76 -18.90 9.78
N ARG A 12 0.30 -18.20 10.19
CA ARG A 12 1.08 -18.54 11.39
C ARG A 12 0.65 -17.78 12.62
N CYS A 13 0.17 -16.55 12.45
CA CYS A 13 -0.11 -15.63 13.55
C CYS A 13 -1.61 -15.44 13.80
N ASP A 14 -2.48 -15.81 12.86
CA ASP A 14 -3.94 -15.69 12.95
C ASP A 14 -4.39 -14.27 13.35
N PHE A 15 -3.89 -13.26 12.63
CA PHE A 15 -4.24 -11.87 12.91
C PHE A 15 -5.73 -11.64 12.68
N ARG A 16 -6.32 -10.76 13.50
CA ARG A 16 -7.68 -10.28 13.29
C ARG A 16 -7.66 -9.07 12.35
N PRO A 17 -8.79 -8.71 11.74
CA PRO A 17 -8.89 -7.50 10.92
C PRO A 17 -8.35 -6.27 11.66
N GLY A 18 -7.40 -5.55 11.04
CA GLY A 18 -6.78 -4.36 11.60
C GLY A 18 -5.59 -4.61 12.53
N ASP A 19 -5.27 -5.84 12.92
CA ASP A 19 -4.11 -6.12 13.78
C ASP A 19 -2.79 -5.83 13.04
N VAL A 20 -2.72 -6.10 11.72
CA VAL A 20 -1.53 -5.82 10.89
C VAL A 20 -1.94 -5.31 9.51
N ARG A 21 -1.40 -4.15 9.13
CA ARG A 21 -1.49 -3.58 7.78
C ARG A 21 -0.12 -3.42 7.17
N VAL A 22 0.00 -3.77 5.90
CA VAL A 22 1.24 -3.73 5.13
C VAL A 22 1.03 -2.81 3.94
N VAL A 23 1.94 -1.85 3.78
CA VAL A 23 2.02 -1.00 2.58
C VAL A 23 3.18 -1.50 1.73
N ILE A 24 2.88 -1.93 0.51
CA ILE A 24 3.88 -2.29 -0.49
C ILE A 24 4.00 -1.12 -1.45
N VAL A 25 5.19 -0.55 -1.57
CA VAL A 25 5.49 0.53 -2.53
C VAL A 25 6.36 -0.04 -3.64
N GLU A 26 5.87 0.04 -4.87
CA GLU A 26 6.60 -0.44 -6.05
C GLU A 26 7.49 0.67 -6.63
N SER A 27 8.70 0.29 -7.02
CA SER A 27 9.66 1.19 -7.65
C SER A 27 9.12 1.78 -8.95
N GLN A 28 9.46 3.05 -9.18
CA GLN A 28 9.02 3.84 -10.33
C GLN A 28 9.59 3.27 -11.64
N PRO A 29 8.84 3.35 -12.76
CA PRO A 29 9.46 3.37 -14.08
C PRO A 29 10.37 4.60 -14.19
N PHE A 30 11.59 4.45 -14.72
CA PHE A 30 12.44 5.59 -15.05
C PHE A 30 11.62 6.60 -15.87
N HIS A 31 11.57 7.86 -15.43
CA HIS A 31 10.81 9.00 -15.99
C HIS A 31 9.37 9.24 -15.50
N ARG A 32 8.78 8.42 -14.60
CA ARG A 32 7.51 8.76 -13.94
C ARG A 32 7.75 9.12 -12.49
N GLY A 33 7.46 10.37 -12.10
CA GLY A 33 7.59 10.87 -10.72
C GLY A 33 6.55 10.33 -9.73
N THR A 34 5.99 9.15 -9.98
CA THR A 34 4.96 8.51 -9.16
C THR A 34 5.37 7.09 -8.79
N GLN A 35 5.09 6.70 -7.53
CA GLN A 35 5.22 5.33 -7.05
C GLN A 35 3.85 4.74 -6.82
N ARG A 36 3.65 3.49 -7.24
CA ARG A 36 2.42 2.77 -6.91
C ARG A 36 2.52 2.18 -5.51
N TYR A 37 1.41 2.20 -4.80
CA TYR A 37 1.29 1.50 -3.52
C TYR A 37 0.12 0.53 -3.53
N ARG A 38 0.20 -0.46 -2.65
CA ARG A 38 -0.89 -1.36 -2.28
C ARG A 38 -0.95 -1.44 -0.76
N LEU A 39 -2.13 -1.20 -0.20
CA LEU A 39 -2.42 -1.33 1.22
C LEU A 39 -3.17 -2.64 1.45
N ILE A 40 -2.59 -3.52 2.25
CA ILE A 40 -3.11 -4.86 2.51
C ILE A 40 -3.29 -5.02 4.01
N ASP A 41 -4.45 -5.52 4.43
CA ASP A 41 -4.66 -6.07 5.77
C ASP A 41 -4.28 -7.55 5.75
N ALA A 42 -3.51 -8.02 6.73
CA ALA A 42 -3.07 -9.41 6.75
C ALA A 42 -4.24 -10.41 6.89
N ALA A 43 -5.34 -10.01 7.54
CA ALA A 43 -6.50 -10.85 7.77
C ALA A 43 -7.54 -10.74 6.65
N THR A 44 -7.77 -9.52 6.14
CA THR A 44 -8.84 -9.26 5.15
C THR A 44 -8.36 -9.11 3.72
N GLY A 45 -7.05 -9.04 3.48
CA GLY A 45 -6.46 -8.86 2.16
C GLY A 45 -6.39 -7.40 1.72
N LEU A 46 -6.38 -7.17 0.40
CA LEU A 46 -6.18 -5.86 -0.21
C LEU A 46 -7.29 -4.87 0.20
N ILE A 47 -6.89 -3.74 0.78
CA ILE A 47 -7.77 -2.63 1.16
C ILE A 47 -7.85 -1.61 0.01
N GLU A 48 -6.69 -1.19 -0.49
CA GLU A 48 -6.59 -0.06 -1.41
C GLU A 48 -5.35 -0.20 -2.32
N THR A 49 -5.46 0.31 -3.54
CA THR A 49 -4.32 0.56 -4.43
C THR A 49 -4.32 2.00 -4.85
N GLY A 50 -3.16 2.52 -5.23
CA GLY A 50 -3.06 3.88 -5.74
C GLY A 50 -1.64 4.27 -6.07
N HIS A 51 -1.40 5.57 -6.07
CA HIS A 51 -0.07 6.13 -6.24
C HIS A 51 0.20 7.35 -5.35
N VAL A 52 1.48 7.64 -5.17
CA VAL A 52 2.00 8.83 -4.50
C VAL A 52 2.97 9.55 -5.42
N ASN A 53 3.04 10.88 -5.32
CA ASN A 53 4.08 11.63 -6.01
C ASN A 53 5.36 11.57 -5.20
N VAL A 54 6.46 11.31 -5.88
CA VAL A 54 7.77 11.14 -5.22
C VAL A 54 8.29 12.46 -4.69
N ALA A 55 7.97 13.56 -5.38
CA ALA A 55 8.26 14.90 -4.90
C ALA A 55 7.64 15.16 -3.53
N ASP A 56 6.41 14.71 -3.29
CA ASP A 56 5.72 14.87 -2.01
C ASP A 56 6.39 14.05 -0.90
N MET A 57 6.95 12.86 -1.23
CA MET A 57 7.69 12.03 -0.28
C MET A 57 9.07 12.60 0.08
N ILE A 58 9.72 13.35 -0.81
CA ILE A 58 11.06 13.92 -0.57
C ILE A 58 11.00 15.09 0.41
N VAL A 59 9.94 15.90 0.34
CA VAL A 59 9.82 17.13 1.13
C VAL A 59 9.33 16.86 2.57
N ARG A 60 8.73 15.69 2.81
CA ARG A 60 8.10 15.31 4.09
C ARG A 60 9.03 14.44 4.94
N GLN A 61 8.88 14.54 6.26
CA GLN A 61 9.52 13.63 7.19
C GLN A 61 8.76 12.29 7.23
N PRO A 62 9.44 11.17 7.51
CA PRO A 62 8.78 9.85 7.60
C PRO A 62 7.65 9.74 8.64
N THR A 63 7.58 10.69 9.57
CA THR A 63 6.56 10.78 10.62
C THR A 63 5.39 11.69 10.28
N ASP A 64 5.46 12.41 9.16
CA ASP A 64 4.38 13.29 8.72
C ASP A 64 3.21 12.43 8.20
N ASP A 65 1.99 12.74 8.62
CA ASP A 65 0.78 11.94 8.36
C ASP A 65 -0.06 12.48 7.18
N ASP A 66 0.32 13.61 6.61
CA ASP A 66 -0.44 14.36 5.59
C ASP A 66 0.13 14.18 4.17
N LEU A 67 0.82 13.06 3.90
CA LEU A 67 1.27 12.70 2.55
C LEU A 67 0.07 12.54 1.60
N PRO A 68 0.00 13.28 0.47
CA PRO A 68 -1.07 13.12 -0.49
C PRO A 68 -1.04 11.73 -1.12
N LEU A 69 -2.08 10.94 -0.85
CA LEU A 69 -2.33 9.66 -1.49
C LEU A 69 -3.33 9.87 -2.63
N HIS A 70 -3.11 9.17 -3.75
CA HIS A 70 -4.04 9.15 -4.87
C HIS A 70 -4.56 7.71 -5.06
N PRO A 71 -5.64 7.31 -4.36
CA PRO A 71 -6.26 6.00 -4.53
C PRO A 71 -6.76 5.80 -5.96
N ASP A 72 -6.59 4.59 -6.48
CA ASP A 72 -7.22 4.18 -7.73
C ASP A 72 -8.74 4.11 -7.50
N GLN A 73 -9.52 4.64 -8.44
CA GLN A 73 -10.96 4.45 -8.38
C GLN A 73 -11.27 2.97 -8.60
N VAL A 74 -11.93 2.33 -7.62
CA VAL A 74 -12.52 1.01 -7.82
C VAL A 74 -13.55 1.14 -8.93
N ALA A 75 -13.29 0.53 -10.09
CA ALA A 75 -14.29 0.42 -11.12
C ALA A 75 -15.51 -0.30 -10.51
N GLN A 76 -16.64 0.40 -10.41
CA GLN A 76 -17.89 -0.23 -9.99
C GLN A 76 -18.18 -1.37 -10.98
N PRO A 77 -18.38 -2.62 -10.53
CA PRO A 77 -18.78 -3.68 -11.43
C PRO A 77 -20.15 -3.31 -12.05
N THR A 78 -20.20 -3.28 -13.37
CA THR A 78 -21.43 -3.10 -14.17
C THR A 78 -22.44 -4.21 -13.92
#